data_AF-A0A2V9K3C9-F1
#
_entry.id   AF-A0A2V9K3C9-F1
#
_cell.length_a   1.000
_cell.length_b   1.000
_cell.length_c   1.000
_cell.angle_alpha   90.00
_cell.angle_beta   90.00
_cell.angle_gamma   90.00
#
_symmetry.space_group_name_H-M   'P 1'
#
loop_
_entity.id
_entity.type
_entity.pdbx_description
1 polymer ?
#
loop_
_entity_poly.entity_id
_entity_poly.type
_entity_poly.pdbx_seq_one_letter_code
_entity_poly.pdbx_strand_id
1 'polypeptide(L)'
;GYFHPKSFEDRTITLCVRGLIKWHQASGDEKVKKLIVELMRGYLNMAFGDEGVALAGSWPEHQKASTPSQGFGDLESLAYAYELTGDRRFIDAGIPALSHAVDWIIHADERSEGYLFQRIMRGPMPFMRIAHKMGLMQRLPSAGGWLVEGTMR
;
A
#
# COMPACT_ATOMS: atom_id res chain seq x y z
N GLY A 1 7.48 7.84 24.21
CA GLY A 1 6.07 7.58 24.57
C GLY A 1 5.76 6.13 24.24
N TYR A 2 5.04 5.42 25.11
CA TYR A 2 4.60 4.05 24.82
C TYR A 2 3.56 4.09 23.70
N PHE A 3 3.76 3.31 22.64
CA PHE A 3 2.78 3.15 21.57
C PHE A 3 1.59 2.33 22.08
N HIS A 4 0.38 2.81 21.86
CA HIS A 4 -0.83 2.06 22.20
C HIS A 4 -0.99 0.88 21.21
N PRO A 5 -1.33 -0.35 21.66
CA PRO A 5 -1.45 -1.52 20.76
C PRO A 5 -2.42 -1.33 19.60
N LYS A 6 -3.45 -0.50 19.76
CA LYS A 6 -4.41 -0.14 18.70
C LYS A 6 -3.89 0.85 17.66
N SER A 7 -2.69 1.41 17.85
CA SER A 7 -2.04 2.30 16.88
C SER A 7 -1.42 1.54 15.68
N PHE A 8 -1.70 0.24 15.54
CA PHE A 8 -1.23 -0.63 14.46
C PHE A 8 -2.37 -1.45 13.81
N GLU A 9 -3.60 -0.96 13.89
CA GLU A 9 -4.78 -1.66 13.34
C GLU A 9 -4.68 -1.84 11.82
N ASP A 10 -4.26 -0.80 11.11
CA ASP A 10 -4.01 -0.85 9.66
C ASP A 10 -3.03 -1.98 9.30
N ARG A 11 -1.84 -1.96 9.92
CA ARG A 11 -0.82 -3.00 9.76
C ARG A 11 -1.35 -4.41 10.05
N THR A 12 -2.24 -4.55 11.03
CA THR A 12 -2.83 -5.84 11.39
C THR A 12 -3.79 -6.31 10.30
N ILE A 13 -4.67 -5.43 9.82
CA ILE A 13 -5.61 -5.71 8.74
C ILE A 13 -4.85 -6.08 7.46
N THR A 14 -3.87 -5.28 7.06
CA THR A 14 -3.16 -5.51 5.79
C THR A 14 -2.24 -6.73 5.85
N LEU A 15 -1.62 -7.05 6.99
CA LEU A 15 -0.90 -8.32 7.17
C LEU A 15 -1.83 -9.53 7.09
N CYS A 16 -3.03 -9.46 7.70
CA CYS A 16 -4.03 -10.52 7.59
C CYS A 16 -4.49 -10.70 6.15
N VAL A 17 -4.79 -9.61 5.43
CA VAL A 17 -5.18 -9.66 4.02
C VAL A 17 -4.08 -10.29 3.17
N ARG A 18 -2.80 -9.95 3.39
CA ARG A 18 -1.68 -10.58 2.68
C ARG A 18 -1.58 -12.09 2.91
N GLY A 19 -1.91 -12.57 4.11
CA GLY A 19 -2.06 -14.00 4.39
C GLY A 19 -3.18 -14.63 3.55
N LEU A 20 -4.34 -13.98 3.50
CA LEU A 20 -5.48 -14.42 2.70
C LEU A 20 -5.18 -14.42 1.20
N ILE A 21 -4.45 -13.42 0.71
CA ILE A 21 -4.01 -13.33 -0.69
C ILE A 21 -3.21 -14.57 -1.07
N LYS A 22 -2.20 -14.92 -0.26
CA LYS A 22 -1.38 -16.12 -0.51
C LYS A 22 -2.21 -17.39 -0.47
N TRP A 23 -3.15 -17.50 0.46
CA TRP A 23 -4.06 -18.63 0.53
C TRP A 23 -4.95 -18.73 -0.72
N HIS A 24 -5.55 -17.62 -1.17
CA HIS A 24 -6.38 -17.58 -2.37
C HIS A 24 -5.57 -17.92 -3.63
N GLN A 25 -4.35 -17.39 -3.75
CA GLN A 25 -3.44 -17.72 -4.86
C GLN A 25 -3.11 -19.23 -4.91
N ALA A 26 -2.95 -19.88 -3.75
CA ALA A 26 -2.64 -21.31 -3.68
C ALA A 26 -3.85 -22.22 -3.87
N SER A 27 -5.03 -21.81 -3.39
CA SER A 27 -6.23 -22.66 -3.33
C SER A 27 -7.29 -22.36 -4.39
N GLY A 28 -7.35 -21.13 -4.91
CA GLY A 28 -8.45 -20.64 -5.74
C GLY A 28 -9.79 -20.53 -4.99
N ASP A 29 -9.80 -20.52 -3.65
CA ASP A 29 -11.04 -20.52 -2.87
C ASP A 29 -11.82 -19.20 -3.02
N GLU A 30 -12.95 -19.27 -3.74
CA GLU A 30 -13.85 -18.14 -4.00
C GLU A 30 -14.45 -17.54 -2.71
N LYS A 31 -14.53 -18.28 -1.60
CA LYS A 31 -14.95 -17.68 -0.31
C LYS A 31 -13.87 -16.73 0.21
N VAL A 32 -12.61 -17.12 0.10
CA VAL A 32 -11.47 -16.28 0.52
C VAL A 32 -11.35 -15.05 -0.38
N LYS A 33 -11.57 -15.21 -1.68
CA LYS A 33 -11.69 -14.08 -2.61
C LYS A 33 -12.73 -13.06 -2.17
N LYS A 34 -13.95 -13.51 -1.85
CA LYS A 34 -15.03 -12.63 -1.35
C LYS A 34 -14.61 -11.90 -0.08
N LEU A 35 -14.02 -12.63 0.87
CA LEU A 35 -13.53 -12.05 2.13
C LEU A 35 -12.46 -10.98 1.90
N ILE A 36 -11.48 -11.22 1.02
CA ILE A 36 -10.45 -10.23 0.66
C ILE A 36 -11.11 -8.96 0.11
N VAL A 37 -12.04 -9.12 -0.84
CA VAL A 37 -12.72 -7.97 -1.46
C VAL A 37 -13.54 -7.18 -0.45
N GLU A 38 -14.27 -7.85 0.45
CA GLU A 38 -15.05 -7.18 1.50
C GLU A 38 -14.15 -6.43 2.49
N LEU A 39 -13.05 -7.05 2.94
CA LEU A 39 -12.08 -6.39 3.82
C LEU A 39 -11.46 -5.17 3.16
N MET A 40 -11.07 -5.27 1.89
CA MET A 40 -10.47 -4.14 1.18
C MET A 40 -11.46 -3.03 0.86
N ARG A 41 -12.75 -3.34 0.63
CA ARG A 41 -13.80 -2.32 0.54
C ARG A 41 -14.02 -1.62 1.87
N GLY A 42 -14.04 -2.37 2.98
CA GLY A 42 -14.08 -1.81 4.33
C GLY A 42 -12.89 -0.88 4.58
N TYR A 43 -11.69 -1.31 4.18
CA TYR A 43 -10.47 -0.53 4.26
C TYR A 43 -10.57 0.80 3.51
N LEU A 44 -11.03 0.81 2.25
CA LEU A 44 -11.26 2.05 1.50
C LEU A 44 -12.21 3.03 2.20
N ASN A 45 -13.24 2.52 2.87
CA ASN A 45 -14.27 3.35 3.51
C ASN A 45 -13.85 3.90 4.87
N MET A 46 -12.87 3.27 5.54
CA MET A 46 -12.58 3.54 6.96
C MET A 46 -11.15 4.00 7.22
N ALA A 47 -10.20 3.62 6.37
CA ALA A 47 -8.79 3.76 6.69
C ALA A 47 -8.20 5.11 6.30
N PHE A 48 -8.79 5.85 5.35
CA PHE A 48 -8.16 7.03 4.78
C PHE A 48 -8.60 8.32 5.46
N GLY A 49 -7.63 9.15 5.86
CA GLY A 49 -7.87 10.52 6.33
C GLY A 49 -7.93 11.54 5.18
N ASP A 50 -8.11 12.82 5.51
CA ASP A 50 -8.25 13.92 4.52
C ASP A 50 -7.03 14.07 3.59
N GLU A 51 -5.84 13.68 4.06
CA GLU A 51 -4.59 13.69 3.28
C GLU A 51 -4.51 12.55 2.25
N GLY A 52 -5.51 11.66 2.20
CA GLY A 52 -5.57 10.56 1.23
C GLY A 52 -4.63 9.40 1.54
N VAL A 53 -4.00 9.39 2.72
CA VAL A 53 -3.20 8.28 3.24
C VAL A 53 -3.97 7.51 4.32
N ALA A 54 -3.72 6.21 4.39
CA ALA A 54 -4.30 5.36 5.41
C ALA A 54 -3.78 5.75 6.81
N LEU A 55 -4.65 5.62 7.80
CA LEU A 55 -4.41 5.90 9.20
C LEU A 55 -3.82 4.65 9.87
N ALA A 56 -2.80 4.82 10.71
CA ALA A 56 -2.16 3.72 11.43
C ALA A 56 -3.10 3.02 12.43
N GLY A 57 -4.16 3.72 12.88
CA GLY A 57 -5.21 3.17 13.72
C GLY A 57 -6.43 4.08 13.82
N SER A 58 -7.55 3.52 14.27
CA SER A 58 -8.84 4.21 14.38
C SER A 58 -9.06 4.93 15.71
N TRP A 59 -8.10 4.85 16.64
CA TRP A 59 -8.23 5.46 17.97
C TRP A 59 -8.17 6.99 17.88
N PRO A 60 -9.23 7.74 18.26
CA PRO A 60 -9.34 9.17 17.97
C PRO A 60 -8.18 10.01 18.51
N GLU A 61 -7.72 9.70 19.73
CA GLU A 61 -6.67 10.47 20.43
C GLU A 61 -5.28 10.30 19.80
N HIS A 62 -5.11 9.27 18.97
CA HIS A 62 -3.84 8.90 18.35
C HIS A 62 -3.97 8.58 16.86
N GLN A 63 -5.00 9.14 16.22
CA GLN A 63 -5.24 8.99 14.79
C GLN A 63 -4.13 9.72 14.05
N LYS A 64 -3.23 8.95 13.42
CA LYS A 64 -2.09 9.45 12.67
C LYS A 64 -2.02 8.74 11.34
N ALA A 65 -1.51 9.43 10.32
CA ALA A 65 -1.16 8.81 9.06
C ALA A 65 -0.18 7.64 9.28
N SER A 66 -0.33 6.60 8.46
CA SER A 66 0.62 5.50 8.34
C SER A 66 1.99 6.03 7.94
N THR A 67 3.05 5.35 8.39
CA THR A 67 4.40 5.68 7.93
C THR A 67 4.54 5.35 6.44
N PRO A 68 5.46 6.00 5.71
CA PRO A 68 5.71 5.68 4.29
C PRO A 68 5.96 4.18 4.05
N SER A 69 6.68 3.52 4.96
CA SER A 69 6.93 2.07 4.91
C SER A 69 5.70 1.20 5.15
N GLN A 70 4.75 1.65 5.98
CA GLN A 70 3.48 0.95 6.23
C GLN A 70 2.60 1.06 4.99
N GLY A 71 2.31 2.29 4.54
CA GLY A 71 1.49 2.53 3.35
C GLY A 71 2.04 1.85 2.10
N PHE A 72 3.37 1.76 1.95
CA PHE A 72 3.99 1.01 0.85
C PHE A 72 3.70 -0.50 0.92
N GLY A 73 3.64 -1.08 2.12
CA GLY A 73 3.30 -2.49 2.32
C GLY A 73 1.84 -2.81 1.98
N ASP A 74 0.94 -1.82 2.09
CA ASP A 74 -0.50 -2.00 1.89
C ASP A 74 -0.89 -2.01 0.41
N LEU A 75 -0.04 -1.46 -0.46
CA LEU A 75 -0.25 -1.42 -1.91
C LEU A 75 -0.43 -2.82 -2.52
N GLU A 76 0.19 -3.87 -1.96
CA GLU A 76 0.00 -5.26 -2.40
C GLU A 76 -1.48 -5.66 -2.33
N SER A 77 -2.13 -5.34 -1.21
CA SER A 77 -3.53 -5.68 -0.96
C SER A 77 -4.48 -4.90 -1.86
N LEU A 78 -4.19 -3.62 -2.10
CA LEU A 78 -4.95 -2.77 -3.02
C LEU A 78 -4.84 -3.27 -4.46
N ALA A 79 -3.64 -3.61 -4.92
CA ALA A 79 -3.41 -4.16 -6.26
C ALA A 79 -4.17 -5.47 -6.46
N TYR A 80 -4.12 -6.36 -5.47
CA TYR A 80 -4.79 -7.65 -5.57
C TYR A 80 -6.31 -7.49 -5.58
N ALA A 81 -6.87 -6.60 -4.76
CA ALA A 81 -8.30 -6.30 -4.79
C ALA A 81 -8.74 -5.72 -6.14
N TYR A 82 -7.93 -4.87 -6.76
CA TYR A 82 -8.16 -4.41 -8.13
C TYR A 82 -8.15 -5.57 -9.12
N GLU A 83 -7.15 -6.46 -9.09
CA GLU A 83 -7.08 -7.60 -10.01
C GLU A 83 -8.28 -8.54 -9.88
N LEU A 84 -8.83 -8.70 -8.67
CA LEU A 84 -10.02 -9.52 -8.43
C LEU A 84 -11.33 -8.89 -8.91
N THR A 85 -11.40 -7.56 -9.05
CA THR A 85 -12.68 -6.83 -9.20
C THR A 85 -12.75 -5.88 -10.37
N GLY A 86 -11.62 -5.41 -10.89
CA GLY A 86 -11.51 -4.29 -11.83
C GLY A 86 -11.83 -2.92 -11.22
N ASP A 87 -12.07 -2.82 -9.91
CA ASP A 87 -12.49 -1.56 -9.27
C ASP A 87 -11.31 -0.60 -9.10
N ARG A 88 -11.27 0.42 -9.95
CA ARG A 88 -10.16 1.39 -10.02
C ARG A 88 -9.94 2.16 -8.72
N ARG A 89 -10.94 2.25 -7.84
CA ARG A 89 -10.82 2.95 -6.55
C ARG A 89 -9.68 2.40 -5.69
N PHE A 90 -9.39 1.10 -5.78
CA PHE A 90 -8.26 0.50 -5.08
C PHE A 90 -6.91 1.06 -5.55
N ILE A 91 -6.77 1.34 -6.84
CA ILE A 91 -5.54 1.92 -7.39
C ILE A 91 -5.47 3.41 -7.07
N ASP A 92 -6.56 4.14 -7.24
CA ASP A 92 -6.58 5.58 -6.93
C ASP A 92 -6.21 5.85 -5.46
N ALA A 93 -6.73 5.04 -4.52
CA ALA A 93 -6.45 5.16 -3.09
C ALA A 93 -4.99 4.88 -2.70
N GLY A 94 -4.26 4.07 -3.49
CA GLY A 94 -2.87 3.75 -3.19
C GLY A 94 -1.86 4.77 -3.74
N ILE A 95 -2.28 5.72 -4.58
CA ILE A 95 -1.35 6.70 -5.19
C ILE A 95 -0.66 7.58 -4.14
N PRO A 96 -1.35 8.16 -3.13
CA PRO A 96 -0.68 8.97 -2.11
C PRO A 96 0.35 8.17 -1.31
N ALA A 97 0.01 6.93 -0.93
CA ALA A 97 0.93 6.03 -0.23
C ALA A 97 2.16 5.69 -1.07
N LEU A 98 1.99 5.44 -2.37
CA LEU A 98 3.10 5.23 -3.30
C LEU A 98 3.98 6.48 -3.41
N SER A 99 3.37 7.67 -3.50
CA SER A 99 4.09 8.95 -3.56
C SER A 99 4.96 9.17 -2.32
N HIS A 100 4.39 8.99 -1.13
CA HIS A 100 5.13 9.14 0.14
C HIS A 100 6.25 8.12 0.26
N ALA A 101 6.02 6.89 -0.20
CA ALA A 101 7.05 5.84 -0.17
C ALA A 101 8.21 6.14 -1.12
N VAL A 102 7.92 6.60 -2.34
CA VAL A 102 8.97 6.97 -3.31
C VAL A 102 9.80 8.15 -2.80
N ASP A 103 9.16 9.18 -2.25
CA ASP A 103 9.84 10.32 -1.64
C ASP A 103 10.76 9.89 -0.49
N TRP A 104 10.23 9.05 0.41
CA TRP A 104 11.00 8.47 1.51
C TRP A 104 12.18 7.61 1.04
N ILE A 105 12.03 6.84 -0.04
CA ILE A 105 13.11 6.03 -0.61
C ILE A 105 14.22 6.91 -1.22
N ILE A 106 13.85 7.99 -1.91
CA ILE A 106 14.79 8.91 -2.57
C ILE A 106 15.56 9.74 -1.54
N HIS A 107 14.89 10.16 -0.47
CA HIS A 107 15.45 11.03 0.56
C HIS A 107 15.81 10.29 1.86
N ALA A 108 16.06 8.98 1.79
CA ALA A 108 16.46 8.19 2.94
C ALA A 108 17.78 8.76 3.54
N ASP A 109 17.76 9.09 4.83
CA ASP A 109 18.97 9.56 5.53
C ASP A 109 19.89 8.39 5.92
N GLU A 110 21.17 8.65 6.14
CA GLU A 110 22.14 7.61 6.56
C GLU A 110 21.79 6.99 7.93
N ARG A 111 20.87 7.60 8.71
CA ARG A 111 20.41 7.13 10.02
C ARG A 111 19.19 6.21 9.95
N SER A 112 18.54 6.07 8.79
CA SER A 112 17.46 5.10 8.58
C SER A 112 18.05 3.75 8.19
N GLU A 113 18.75 3.15 9.15
CA GLU A 113 19.48 1.89 9.04
C GLU A 113 18.69 0.77 8.32
N GLY A 114 19.42 -0.01 7.51
CA GLY A 114 18.96 -0.97 6.50
C GLY A 114 18.05 -2.13 6.94
N TYR A 115 17.55 -2.16 8.19
CA TYR A 115 16.55 -3.12 8.65
C TYR A 115 15.15 -2.88 8.07
N LEU A 116 14.80 -1.65 7.69
CA LEU A 116 13.50 -1.32 7.09
C LEU A 116 13.43 -1.65 5.59
N PHE A 117 14.57 -1.56 4.89
CA PHE A 117 14.65 -1.64 3.43
C PHE A 117 14.38 -3.05 2.87
N GLN A 118 14.71 -4.11 3.62
CA GLN A 118 14.53 -5.50 3.15
C GLN A 118 13.06 -5.93 3.00
N ARG A 119 12.11 -5.22 3.64
CA ARG A 119 10.66 -5.52 3.56
C ARG A 119 9.95 -4.80 2.40
N ILE A 120 10.46 -3.64 2.00
CA ILE A 120 9.93 -2.78 0.91
C ILE A 120 9.87 -3.58 -0.41
N MET A 121 10.88 -4.40 -0.69
CA MET A 121 11.09 -4.98 -2.02
C MET A 121 10.16 -6.14 -2.40
N ARG A 122 9.22 -6.60 -1.55
CA ARG A 122 8.51 -7.89 -1.79
C ARG A 122 6.99 -7.83 -1.96
N GLY A 123 6.33 -6.68 -1.84
CA GLY A 123 4.85 -6.58 -1.89
C GLY A 123 4.26 -5.70 -3.01
N PRO A 124 4.78 -4.48 -3.26
CA PRO A 124 4.02 -3.47 -4.01
C PRO A 124 4.31 -3.42 -5.52
N MET A 125 5.19 -4.29 -6.03
CA MET A 125 5.51 -4.34 -7.46
C MET A 125 4.28 -4.55 -8.36
N PRO A 126 3.29 -5.40 -8.01
CA PRO A 126 2.05 -5.50 -8.78
C PRO A 126 1.31 -4.16 -8.87
N PHE A 127 1.25 -3.40 -7.77
CA PHE A 127 0.62 -2.08 -7.74
C PHE A 127 1.32 -1.11 -8.67
N MET A 128 2.65 -0.99 -8.57
CA MET A 128 3.45 -0.11 -9.43
C MET A 128 3.27 -0.46 -10.91
N ARG A 129 3.26 -1.74 -11.25
CA ARG A 129 3.00 -2.22 -12.62
C ARG A 129 1.63 -1.78 -13.13
N ILE A 130 0.58 -1.91 -12.30
CA ILE A 130 -0.78 -1.50 -12.65
C ILE A 130 -0.85 0.02 -12.82
N ALA A 131 -0.32 0.78 -11.85
CA ALA A 131 -0.28 2.24 -11.89
C ALA A 131 0.49 2.75 -13.12
N HIS A 132 1.60 2.12 -13.48
CA HIS A 132 2.36 2.42 -14.70
C HIS A 132 1.54 2.18 -15.97
N LYS A 133 0.90 1.00 -16.09
CA LYS A 133 0.02 0.69 -17.24
C LYS A 133 -1.16 1.65 -17.37
N MET A 134 -1.59 2.26 -16.27
CA MET A 134 -2.66 3.26 -16.24
C MET A 134 -2.17 4.70 -16.49
N GLY A 135 -0.87 4.92 -16.70
CA GLY A 135 -0.29 6.26 -16.85
C GLY A 135 -0.31 7.10 -15.57
N LEU A 136 -0.60 6.50 -14.41
CA LEU A 136 -0.76 7.21 -13.14
C LEU A 136 0.57 7.65 -12.52
N MET A 137 1.66 7.07 -12.98
CA MET A 137 2.98 7.36 -12.43
C MET A 137 3.44 8.80 -12.73
N GLN A 138 2.89 9.46 -13.76
CA GLN A 138 3.10 10.89 -14.03
C GLN A 138 2.60 11.79 -12.88
N ARG A 139 1.74 11.27 -12.01
CA ARG A 139 1.19 11.99 -10.84
C ARG A 139 2.12 11.90 -9.62
N LEU A 140 3.25 11.20 -9.72
CA LEU A 140 4.23 11.07 -8.64
C LEU A 140 5.29 12.18 -8.79
N PRO A 141 5.35 13.17 -7.87
CA PRO A 141 6.23 14.34 -7.98
C PRO A 141 7.73 13.98 -8.12
N SER A 142 8.13 12.84 -7.55
CA SER A 142 9.54 12.43 -7.45
C SER A 142 9.89 11.22 -8.34
N ALA A 143 8.98 10.76 -9.22
CA ALA A 143 9.24 9.58 -10.05
C ALA A 143 10.10 9.85 -11.31
N GLY A 144 10.64 11.07 -11.43
CA GLY A 144 11.53 11.51 -12.50
C GLY A 144 12.79 10.66 -12.58
N GLY A 145 12.77 9.67 -13.49
CA GLY A 145 13.84 8.72 -13.77
C GLY A 145 13.34 7.30 -14.00
N TRP A 146 12.27 6.88 -13.31
CA TRP A 146 11.71 5.53 -13.39
C TRP A 146 10.68 5.36 -14.51
N LEU A 147 10.23 6.47 -15.10
CA LEU A 147 9.03 6.56 -15.94
C LEU A 147 9.28 7.05 -17.36
N VAL A 148 10.54 7.26 -17.71
CA VAL A 148 10.89 7.63 -19.08
C VAL A 148 11.11 6.32 -19.84
N GLU A 149 10.15 5.92 -20.67
CA GLU A 149 10.42 4.95 -21.73
C GLU A 149 11.55 5.54 -22.59
N GLY A 150 12.79 5.05 -22.41
CA GLY A 150 13.92 5.57 -23.18
C GLY A 150 15.33 5.42 -22.63
N THR A 151 15.56 4.91 -21.41
CA THR A 151 16.92 4.76 -20.85
C THR A 151 17.26 3.34 -20.42
N MET A 152 16.90 2.36 -21.25
CA MET A 152 17.73 1.17 -21.44
C MET A 152 18.27 1.20 -22.88
N ARG A 153 19.46 1.77 -23.02
CA ARG A 153 20.41 1.45 -24.09
C ARG A 153 21.72 1.07 -23.43
#